data_AF-A0A7T0PCB7-F1
#
_entry.id   AF-A0A7T0PCB7-F1
#
_cell.length_a   1.000
_cell.length_b   1.000
_cell.length_c   1.000
_cell.angle_alpha   90.00
_cell.angle_beta   90.00
_cell.angle_gamma   90.00
#
_symmetry.space_group_name_H-M   'P 1'
#
loop_
_entity.id
_entity.type
_entity.pdbx_description
1 polymer ?
#
loop_
_entity_poly.entity_id
_entity_poly.type
_entity_poly.pdbx_seq_one_letter_code
_entity_poly.pdbx_strand_id
1 'polypeptide(L)'
;MTFRKCLMTIVVSATVFILGPLAVPAGAGPADKNRGTAIGIEDLSAWETEATFEALERYVHLGHDIFDYSGASRDPMVEEELLEEYAAVLMVEGWQIQGTASELVGLTEKAELHEQASIAFRAACGGRNGFQAAPPAVLLDSCAATALQNAYAAGSGVAGLAALITSYTGAGPLIAGSIASMMVIASGLVGVCNSWGRGIKVFATGGCWSQ
;
A
#
# COMPACT_ATOMS: atom_id res chain seq x y z
N MET A 1 -45.42 -9.96 28.05
CA MET A 1 -45.93 -10.60 26.82
C MET A 1 -45.01 -10.17 25.67
N THR A 2 -43.87 -10.82 25.43
CA THR A 2 -43.59 -12.03 24.60
C THR A 2 -43.62 -11.78 23.07
N PHE A 3 -42.43 -11.89 22.46
CA PHE A 3 -42.04 -12.43 21.13
C PHE A 3 -42.97 -12.37 19.89
N ARG A 4 -42.38 -11.97 18.75
CA ARG A 4 -42.34 -12.73 17.46
C ARG A 4 -41.46 -11.97 16.45
N LYS A 5 -40.23 -12.42 16.12
CA LYS A 5 -39.86 -13.33 15.00
C LYS A 5 -40.66 -13.06 13.70
N CYS A 6 -40.04 -12.33 12.77
CA CYS A 6 -40.36 -12.43 11.34
C CYS A 6 -39.11 -12.90 10.59
N LEU A 7 -39.08 -14.21 10.37
CA LEU A 7 -38.27 -14.89 9.37
C LEU A 7 -38.83 -14.48 8.00
N MET A 8 -38.03 -13.85 7.14
CA MET A 8 -38.45 -13.55 5.76
C MET A 8 -37.45 -14.20 4.80
N THR A 9 -37.84 -15.38 4.36
CA THR A 9 -37.23 -16.19 3.30
C THR A 9 -37.21 -15.37 2.00
N ILE A 10 -36.03 -15.09 1.46
CA ILE A 10 -35.89 -14.52 0.11
C ILE A 10 -35.78 -15.69 -0.88
N VAL A 11 -36.80 -15.81 -1.73
CA VAL A 11 -36.87 -16.76 -2.85
C VAL A 11 -36.08 -16.18 -4.01
N VAL A 12 -35.07 -16.92 -4.48
CA VAL A 12 -34.32 -16.59 -5.71
C VAL A 12 -35.15 -17.02 -6.91
N SER A 13 -35.63 -16.06 -7.71
CA SER A 13 -36.33 -16.32 -8.96
C SER A 13 -35.40 -16.00 -10.14
N ALA A 14 -34.84 -17.03 -10.75
CA ALA A 14 -34.06 -16.94 -11.98
C ALA A 14 -34.99 -16.65 -13.17
N THR A 15 -34.80 -15.51 -13.83
CA THR A 15 -35.41 -15.25 -15.14
C THR A 15 -34.31 -15.14 -16.17
N VAL A 16 -34.22 -16.18 -17.00
CA VAL A 16 -33.35 -16.27 -18.18
C VAL A 16 -34.01 -15.47 -19.30
N PHE A 17 -33.38 -14.38 -19.74
CA PHE A 17 -33.72 -13.70 -20.99
C PHE A 17 -32.81 -14.25 -22.10
N ILE A 18 -33.41 -14.96 -23.05
CA ILE A 18 -32.77 -15.40 -24.30
C ILE A 18 -33.08 -14.34 -25.36
N LEU A 19 -32.05 -13.71 -25.92
CA LEU A 19 -32.08 -13.04 -27.23
C LEU A 19 -30.91 -13.57 -28.05
N GLY A 20 -31.21 -13.91 -29.30
CA GLY A 20 -30.40 -14.74 -30.21
C GLY A 20 -29.10 -14.14 -30.73
N PRO A 21 -28.40 -14.87 -31.63
CA PRO A 21 -26.98 -14.73 -31.86
C PRO A 21 -26.66 -13.65 -32.90
N LEU A 22 -25.90 -12.64 -32.51
CA LEU A 22 -25.05 -11.90 -33.44
C LEU A 22 -23.67 -12.55 -33.41
N ALA A 23 -23.30 -13.16 -34.52
CA ALA A 23 -21.98 -13.70 -34.77
C ALA A 23 -20.93 -12.60 -34.58
N VAL A 24 -20.11 -12.72 -33.54
CA VAL A 24 -18.87 -11.96 -33.38
C VAL A 24 -17.80 -12.71 -34.18
N PRO A 25 -17.11 -12.09 -35.15
CA PRO A 25 -16.03 -12.75 -35.86
C PRO A 25 -14.93 -13.12 -34.86
N ALA A 26 -14.56 -14.40 -34.85
CA ALA A 26 -13.37 -14.92 -34.19
C ALA A 26 -12.12 -14.37 -34.90
N GLY A 27 -11.78 -13.13 -34.58
CA GLY A 27 -10.45 -12.56 -34.82
C GLY A 27 -9.62 -12.79 -33.58
N ALA A 28 -8.86 -13.89 -33.55
CA ALA A 28 -7.78 -14.08 -32.59
C ALA A 28 -6.65 -13.08 -32.92
N GLY A 29 -6.76 -11.86 -32.38
CA GLY A 29 -5.66 -10.93 -32.20
C GLY A 29 -5.00 -11.19 -30.84
N PRO A 30 -3.68 -10.90 -30.68
CA PRO A 30 -2.96 -11.24 -29.47
C PRO A 30 -3.57 -10.52 -28.27
N ALA A 31 -3.73 -11.26 -27.17
CA ALA A 31 -4.19 -10.72 -25.90
C ALA A 31 -3.41 -9.45 -25.53
N ASP A 32 -4.11 -8.33 -25.50
CA ASP A 32 -3.58 -7.04 -25.06
C ASP A 32 -3.24 -7.11 -23.57
N LYS A 33 -2.02 -6.65 -23.26
CA LYS A 33 -1.24 -6.89 -22.06
C LYS A 33 -1.63 -5.94 -20.92
N ASN A 34 -2.88 -5.49 -20.84
CA ASN A 34 -3.35 -4.56 -19.82
C ASN A 34 -3.93 -5.30 -18.61
N ARG A 35 -3.10 -6.18 -18.03
CA ARG A 35 -3.22 -6.56 -16.63
C ARG A 35 -2.66 -5.37 -15.85
N GLY A 36 -3.45 -4.78 -14.96
CA GLY A 36 -2.96 -3.76 -14.02
C GLY A 36 -1.71 -4.31 -13.34
N THR A 37 -0.56 -3.85 -13.82
CA THR A 37 0.74 -4.33 -13.39
C THR A 37 1.01 -3.51 -12.15
N ALA A 38 0.88 -4.14 -10.98
CA ALA A 38 1.57 -3.63 -9.80
C ALA A 38 3.02 -3.46 -10.23
N ILE A 39 3.48 -2.21 -10.32
CA ILE A 39 4.76 -1.90 -10.93
C ILE A 39 5.82 -2.37 -9.94
N GLY A 40 6.66 -3.30 -10.39
CA GLY A 40 7.96 -3.61 -9.79
C GLY A 40 7.96 -4.58 -8.60
N ILE A 41 7.80 -5.89 -8.84
CA ILE A 41 8.59 -7.00 -8.24
C ILE A 41 8.43 -8.26 -9.13
N GLU A 42 8.71 -8.19 -10.43
CA GLU A 42 8.85 -9.45 -11.21
C GLU A 42 10.29 -9.99 -11.18
N ASP A 43 11.28 -9.17 -10.77
CA ASP A 43 12.71 -9.54 -10.86
C ASP A 43 13.42 -9.76 -9.51
N LEU A 44 12.92 -9.17 -8.41
CA LEU A 44 13.48 -9.40 -7.06
C LEU A 44 12.73 -10.52 -6.34
N SER A 45 13.48 -11.39 -5.68
CA SER A 45 12.90 -12.39 -4.80
C SER A 45 12.39 -11.76 -3.49
N ALA A 46 11.48 -12.48 -2.81
CA ALA A 46 10.98 -12.04 -1.51
C ALA A 46 12.09 -11.84 -0.46
N TRP A 47 13.18 -12.62 -0.55
CA TRP A 47 14.31 -12.51 0.38
C TRP A 47 15.21 -11.30 0.09
N GLU A 48 15.39 -10.91 -1.17
CA GLU A 48 16.12 -9.69 -1.55
C GLU A 48 15.36 -8.44 -1.11
N THR A 49 14.04 -8.48 -1.25
CA THR A 49 13.14 -7.41 -0.79
C THR A 49 13.20 -7.26 0.74
N GLU A 50 13.12 -8.37 1.48
CA GLU A 50 13.25 -8.36 2.94
C GLU A 50 14.62 -7.86 3.40
N ALA A 51 15.71 -8.32 2.78
CA ALA A 51 17.07 -7.88 3.08
C ALA A 51 17.26 -6.37 2.81
N THR A 52 16.67 -5.84 1.74
CA THR A 52 16.67 -4.40 1.45
C THR A 52 15.97 -3.62 2.55
N PHE A 53 14.78 -4.05 2.97
CA PHE A 53 14.07 -3.35 4.06
C PHE A 53 14.77 -3.47 5.41
N GLU A 54 15.37 -4.62 5.73
CA GLU A 54 16.22 -4.76 6.92
C GLU A 54 17.42 -3.81 6.87
N ALA A 55 18.05 -3.66 5.70
CA ALA A 55 19.16 -2.73 5.53
C ALA A 55 18.71 -1.26 5.70
N LEU A 56 17.54 -0.88 5.18
CA LEU A 56 16.97 0.47 5.27
C LEU A 56 16.71 0.94 6.71
N GLU A 57 16.45 0.02 7.66
CA GLU A 57 16.27 0.38 9.09
C GLU A 57 17.43 1.22 9.65
N ARG A 58 18.65 1.02 9.13
CA ARG A 58 19.85 1.76 9.57
C ARG A 58 19.85 3.23 9.16
N TYR A 59 19.07 3.59 8.14
CA TYR A 59 19.05 4.92 7.52
C TYR A 59 17.75 5.68 7.78
N VAL A 60 16.76 5.05 8.42
CA VAL A 60 15.49 5.66 8.78
C VAL A 60 15.50 6.10 10.24
N HIS A 61 15.25 7.39 10.48
CA HIS A 61 15.17 7.96 11.81
C HIS A 61 13.73 8.37 12.12
N LEU A 62 12.91 7.39 12.52
CA LEU A 62 11.46 7.50 12.79
C LEU A 62 11.10 8.64 13.76
N GLY A 63 11.96 8.95 14.73
CA GLY A 63 11.67 10.00 15.73
C GLY A 63 11.81 11.43 15.20
N HIS A 64 12.35 11.60 14.00
CA HIS A 64 12.65 12.90 13.40
C HIS A 64 12.12 13.03 11.96
N ASP A 65 11.45 12.00 11.43
CA ASP A 65 11.01 11.91 10.03
C ASP A 65 12.15 12.19 9.05
N ILE A 66 13.34 11.63 9.33
CA ILE A 66 14.55 11.79 8.52
C ILE A 66 14.89 10.46 7.85
N PHE A 67 15.25 10.52 6.56
CA PHE A 67 15.82 9.39 5.82
C PHE A 67 17.19 9.75 5.21
N ASP A 68 18.24 8.99 5.54
CA ASP A 68 19.59 9.15 4.97
C ASP A 68 19.72 8.42 3.61
N TYR A 69 19.30 9.09 2.55
CA TYR A 69 19.36 8.57 1.18
C TYR A 69 20.80 8.37 0.70
N SER A 70 21.70 9.32 0.98
CA SER A 70 23.12 9.22 0.61
C SER A 70 23.82 8.04 1.29
N GLY A 71 23.46 7.72 2.53
CA GLY A 71 23.95 6.54 3.23
C GLY A 71 23.42 5.25 2.62
N ALA A 72 22.10 5.19 2.41
CA ALA A 72 21.43 4.01 1.85
C ALA A 72 21.87 3.69 0.42
N SER A 73 22.08 4.70 -0.44
CA SER A 73 22.50 4.51 -1.84
C SER A 73 23.88 3.90 -2.03
N ARG A 74 24.70 3.88 -0.96
CA ARG A 74 26.04 3.27 -0.96
C ARG A 74 26.06 1.92 -0.28
N ASP A 75 24.94 1.47 0.26
CA ASP A 75 24.83 0.19 0.93
C ASP A 75 24.59 -0.92 -0.10
N PRO A 76 25.49 -1.91 -0.24
CA PRO A 76 25.35 -2.96 -1.23
C PRO A 76 24.19 -3.93 -0.95
N MET A 77 23.54 -3.84 0.22
CA MET A 77 22.34 -4.61 0.56
C MET A 77 21.04 -3.88 0.19
N VAL A 78 21.13 -2.64 -0.30
CA VAL A 78 19.97 -1.82 -0.64
C VAL A 78 19.87 -1.74 -2.17
N GLU A 79 18.80 -2.32 -2.71
CA GLU A 79 18.51 -2.23 -4.14
C GLU A 79 18.07 -0.82 -4.54
N GLU A 80 18.66 -0.31 -5.62
CA GLU A 80 18.49 1.08 -6.08
C GLU A 80 17.03 1.42 -6.44
N GLU A 81 16.33 0.51 -7.12
CA GLU A 81 14.93 0.73 -7.54
C GLU A 81 13.99 0.84 -6.33
N LEU A 82 14.13 -0.05 -5.35
CA LEU A 82 13.37 -0.03 -4.10
C LEU A 82 13.70 1.23 -3.28
N LEU A 83 14.98 1.62 -3.22
CA LEU A 83 15.42 2.82 -2.53
C LEU A 83 14.81 4.08 -3.12
N GLU A 84 14.85 4.23 -4.44
CA GLU A 84 14.32 5.40 -5.13
C GLU A 84 12.80 5.53 -4.95
N GLU A 85 12.05 4.42 -5.09
CA GLU A 85 10.60 4.46 -4.85
C GLU A 85 10.27 4.77 -3.39
N TYR A 86 10.96 4.10 -2.44
CA TYR A 86 10.76 4.31 -1.01
C TYR A 86 11.01 5.77 -0.62
N ALA A 87 12.12 6.34 -1.09
CA ALA A 87 12.50 7.71 -0.77
C ALA A 87 11.61 8.76 -1.44
N ALA A 88 11.14 8.51 -2.68
CA ALA A 88 10.23 9.41 -3.39
C ALA A 88 8.91 9.56 -2.63
N VAL A 89 8.37 8.45 -2.13
CA VAL A 89 7.12 8.45 -1.37
C VAL A 89 7.28 9.08 0.01
N LEU A 90 8.39 8.83 0.71
CA LEU A 90 8.70 9.56 1.95
C LEU A 90 8.78 11.08 1.72
N MET A 91 9.37 11.51 0.60
CA MET A 91 9.46 12.92 0.23
C MET A 91 8.07 13.56 0.05
N VAL A 92 7.14 12.86 -0.63
CA VAL A 92 5.74 13.31 -0.79
C VAL A 92 5.03 13.44 0.57
N GLU A 93 5.29 12.50 1.47
CA GLU A 93 4.73 12.50 2.83
C GLU A 93 5.40 13.52 3.77
N GLY A 94 6.35 14.31 3.25
CA GLY A 94 6.96 15.44 3.96
C GLY A 94 8.16 15.08 4.82
N TRP A 95 8.74 13.89 4.65
CA TRP A 95 9.96 13.48 5.34
C TRP A 95 11.17 14.27 4.83
N GLN A 96 12.14 14.48 5.72
CA GLN A 96 13.41 15.10 5.36
C GLN A 96 14.34 14.05 4.76
N ILE A 97 14.54 14.12 3.44
CA ILE A 97 15.50 13.26 2.74
C ILE A 97 16.90 13.90 2.77
N GLN A 98 17.87 13.24 3.37
CA GLN A 98 19.27 13.67 3.38
C GLN A 98 20.01 13.08 2.19
N GLY A 99 20.44 13.97 1.30
CA GLY A 99 21.21 13.62 0.11
C GLY A 99 21.91 14.83 -0.48
N THR A 100 22.80 14.61 -1.43
CA THR A 100 23.36 15.69 -2.25
C THR A 100 22.29 16.24 -3.20
N ALA A 101 22.42 17.51 -3.59
CA ALA A 101 21.46 18.13 -4.51
C ALA A 101 21.31 17.35 -5.83
N SER A 102 22.39 16.77 -6.36
CA SER A 102 22.36 15.94 -7.56
C SER A 102 21.59 14.64 -7.38
N GLU A 103 21.69 13.99 -6.22
CA GLU A 103 20.95 12.75 -5.92
C GLU A 103 19.45 13.04 -5.77
N LEU A 104 19.08 14.18 -5.18
CA LEU A 104 17.69 14.52 -4.89
C LEU A 104 16.90 15.04 -6.10
N VAL A 105 17.57 15.52 -7.17
CA VAL A 105 16.88 15.99 -8.39
C VAL A 105 16.10 14.86 -9.05
N GLY A 106 16.72 13.69 -9.24
CA GLY A 106 16.03 12.53 -9.83
C GLY A 106 14.90 12.00 -8.94
N LEU A 107 15.06 12.13 -7.62
CA LEU A 107 14.06 11.72 -6.65
C LEU A 107 12.82 12.63 -6.64
N THR A 108 13.02 13.94 -6.88
CA THR A 108 11.94 14.92 -6.92
C THR A 108 11.01 14.65 -8.12
N GLU A 109 11.57 14.33 -9.29
CA GLU A 109 10.78 13.96 -10.48
C GLU A 109 9.94 12.70 -10.23
N LYS A 110 10.49 11.69 -9.54
CA LYS A 110 9.73 10.51 -9.11
C LYS A 110 8.64 10.87 -8.10
N ALA A 111 8.94 11.72 -7.12
CA ALA A 111 7.97 12.14 -6.11
C ALA A 111 6.73 12.82 -6.74
N GLU A 112 6.92 13.66 -7.76
CA GLU A 112 5.82 14.31 -8.49
C GLU A 112 4.86 13.29 -9.14
N LEU A 113 5.36 12.13 -9.59
CA LEU A 113 4.52 11.04 -10.10
C LEU A 113 3.64 10.42 -9.00
N HIS A 114 4.10 10.42 -7.75
CA HIS A 114 3.38 9.85 -6.60
C HIS A 114 2.50 10.87 -5.86
N GLU A 115 2.70 12.18 -6.06
CA GLU A 115 2.00 13.25 -5.36
C GLU A 115 0.47 13.16 -5.54
N GLN A 116 0.01 12.77 -6.74
CA GLN A 116 -1.42 12.66 -7.07
C GLN A 116 -2.17 11.58 -6.25
N ALA A 117 -1.45 10.63 -5.63
CA ALA A 117 -2.05 9.58 -4.80
C ALA A 117 -2.24 9.95 -3.32
N SER A 118 -1.64 11.06 -2.86
CA SER A 118 -1.46 11.38 -1.43
C SER A 118 -2.49 12.36 -0.83
N ILE A 119 -3.56 12.73 -1.55
CA ILE A 119 -4.54 13.72 -1.04
C ILE A 119 -5.39 13.11 0.10
N ALA A 120 -4.90 13.25 1.33
CA ALA A 120 -5.61 12.88 2.55
C ALA A 120 -6.43 14.07 3.08
N PHE A 121 -7.77 13.95 3.10
CA PHE A 121 -8.64 14.91 3.78
C PHE A 121 -8.54 14.75 5.31
N ARG A 122 -7.49 15.33 5.91
CA ARG A 122 -7.11 15.18 7.33
C ARG A 122 -8.19 15.54 8.37
N ALA A 123 -9.19 16.35 8.01
CA ALA A 123 -10.18 16.87 8.96
C ALA A 123 -11.34 15.89 9.30
N ALA A 124 -11.46 14.76 8.60
CA ALA A 124 -12.55 13.78 8.80
C ALA A 124 -12.04 12.36 9.14
N CYS A 125 -10.74 12.21 9.42
CA CYS A 125 -10.14 10.89 9.63
C CYS A 125 -10.60 10.27 10.96
N GLY A 126 -11.10 9.05 10.89
CA GLY A 126 -11.42 8.23 12.06
C GLY A 126 -10.27 7.28 12.39
N GLY A 127 -9.95 7.15 13.67
CA GLY A 127 -8.95 6.19 14.16
C GLY A 127 -7.66 6.86 14.62
N ARG A 128 -6.59 6.06 14.70
CA ARG A 128 -5.24 6.52 15.09
C ARG A 128 -4.21 5.85 14.18
N ASN A 129 -3.14 6.59 13.87
CA ASN A 129 -1.95 6.00 13.29
C ASN A 129 -0.97 5.56 14.39
N GLY A 130 -0.20 4.52 14.12
CA GLY A 130 0.88 4.08 15.00
C GLY A 130 1.23 2.62 14.85
N PHE A 131 2.24 2.17 15.58
CA PHE A 131 2.65 0.78 15.61
C PHE A 131 2.23 0.11 16.94
N GLN A 132 1.64 -1.08 16.85
CA GLN A 132 1.31 -1.96 17.97
C GLN A 132 2.26 -3.15 17.97
N ALA A 133 3.08 -3.29 19.02
CA ALA A 133 4.09 -4.35 19.09
C ALA A 133 3.51 -5.75 19.38
N ALA A 134 2.36 -5.86 20.05
CA ALA A 134 1.77 -7.14 20.44
C ALA A 134 0.22 -7.12 20.40
N PRO A 135 -0.41 -7.95 19.54
CA PRO A 135 0.18 -8.60 18.37
C PRO A 135 0.75 -7.54 17.38
N PRO A 136 1.84 -7.85 16.63
CA PRO A 136 2.43 -6.93 15.66
C PRO A 136 1.40 -6.46 14.63
N ALA A 137 1.09 -5.17 14.68
CA ALA A 137 0.13 -4.54 13.77
C ALA A 137 0.46 -3.07 13.58
N VAL A 138 0.16 -2.58 12.39
CA VAL A 138 0.13 -1.15 12.11
C VAL A 138 -1.31 -0.66 12.22
N LEU A 139 -1.47 0.46 12.91
CA LEU A 139 -2.72 1.19 13.06
C LEU A 139 -2.70 2.28 12.00
N LEU A 140 -3.73 2.31 11.17
CA LEU A 140 -3.94 3.34 10.15
C LEU A 140 -5.30 3.97 10.40
N ASP A 141 -5.37 5.30 10.49
CA ASP A 141 -6.62 6.02 10.44
C ASP A 141 -7.27 5.86 9.05
N SER A 142 -8.53 6.27 8.92
CA SER A 142 -9.27 6.10 7.66
C SER A 142 -8.65 6.88 6.48
N CYS A 143 -7.91 7.95 6.74
CA CYS A 143 -7.27 8.73 5.68
C CYS A 143 -5.96 8.09 5.23
N ALA A 144 -5.13 7.63 6.16
CA ALA A 144 -3.93 6.86 5.87
C ALA A 144 -4.28 5.55 5.14
N ALA A 145 -5.36 4.88 5.56
CA ALA A 145 -5.87 3.70 4.87
C ALA A 145 -6.35 4.00 3.44
N THR A 146 -7.04 5.13 3.22
CA THR A 146 -7.42 5.58 1.88
C THR A 146 -6.22 5.99 1.04
N ALA A 147 -5.24 6.70 1.60
CA ALA A 147 -4.00 7.06 0.89
C ALA A 147 -3.25 5.80 0.45
N LEU A 148 -3.15 4.80 1.33
CA LEU A 148 -2.51 3.52 1.03
C LEU A 148 -3.25 2.74 -0.06
N GLN A 149 -4.60 2.77 -0.07
CA GLN A 149 -5.40 2.17 -1.14
C GLN A 149 -5.24 2.91 -2.48
N ASN A 150 -5.20 4.24 -2.44
CA ASN A 150 -5.01 5.06 -3.64
C ASN A 150 -3.62 4.87 -4.22
N ALA A 151 -2.57 4.81 -3.39
CA ALA A 151 -1.21 4.52 -3.82
C ALA A 151 -1.11 3.13 -4.46
N TYR A 152 -1.74 2.11 -3.87
CA TYR A 152 -1.81 0.79 -4.48
C TYR A 152 -2.56 0.82 -5.83
N ALA A 153 -3.71 1.49 -5.89
CA ALA A 153 -4.49 1.62 -7.13
C ALA A 153 -3.76 2.43 -8.22
N ALA A 154 -2.91 3.38 -7.83
CA ALA A 154 -2.01 4.13 -8.70
C ALA A 154 -0.81 3.30 -9.19
N GLY A 155 -0.66 2.06 -8.71
CA GLY A 155 0.40 1.15 -9.13
C GLY A 155 1.69 1.24 -8.32
N SER A 156 1.67 1.86 -7.13
CA SER A 156 2.83 1.86 -6.24
C SER A 156 3.23 0.43 -5.87
N GLY A 157 4.52 0.15 -5.96
CA GLY A 157 5.15 -1.10 -5.57
C GLY A 157 5.22 -1.25 -4.06
N VAL A 158 5.85 -2.34 -3.62
CA VAL A 158 5.98 -2.64 -2.19
C VAL A 158 6.81 -1.58 -1.46
N ALA A 159 7.84 -1.00 -2.10
CA ALA A 159 8.64 0.07 -1.51
C ALA A 159 7.81 1.32 -1.23
N GLY A 160 7.01 1.79 -2.19
CA GLY A 160 6.18 2.96 -1.97
C GLY A 160 5.09 2.72 -0.91
N LEU A 161 4.47 1.54 -0.89
CA LEU A 161 3.53 1.18 0.18
C LEU A 161 4.21 1.08 1.55
N ALA A 162 5.42 0.53 1.62
CA ALA A 162 6.21 0.46 2.84
C ALA A 162 6.59 1.86 3.33
N ALA A 163 6.94 2.77 2.44
CA ALA A 163 7.21 4.17 2.76
C ALA A 163 5.98 4.85 3.36
N LEU A 164 4.78 4.66 2.79
CA LEU A 164 3.53 5.18 3.36
C LEU A 164 3.25 4.60 4.75
N ILE A 165 3.40 3.28 4.91
CA ILE A 165 3.19 2.65 6.22
C ILE A 165 4.19 3.21 7.24
N THR A 166 5.45 3.37 6.84
CA THR A 166 6.50 3.99 7.69
C THR A 166 6.09 5.41 8.08
N SER A 167 5.69 6.25 7.12
CA SER A 167 5.37 7.65 7.33
C SER A 167 4.17 7.85 8.25
N TYR A 168 3.10 7.07 8.06
CA TYR A 168 1.90 7.21 8.88
C TYR A 168 2.09 6.60 10.27
N THR A 169 2.74 5.45 10.37
CA THR A 169 2.65 4.61 11.57
C THR A 169 3.89 4.63 12.44
N GLY A 170 5.01 5.15 11.91
CA GLY A 170 6.31 5.09 12.57
C GLY A 170 6.80 3.65 12.75
N ALA A 171 6.29 2.70 11.97
CA ALA A 171 6.87 1.36 11.87
C ALA A 171 8.14 1.43 11.03
N GLY A 172 9.18 0.72 11.42
CA GLY A 172 10.43 0.66 10.65
C GLY A 172 10.22 0.00 9.27
N PRO A 173 11.12 0.27 8.30
CA PRO A 173 11.09 -0.30 6.95
C PRO A 173 10.84 -1.80 6.87
N LEU A 174 11.41 -2.61 7.77
CA LEU A 174 11.28 -4.07 7.73
C LEU A 174 9.84 -4.50 7.99
N ILE A 175 9.24 -3.95 9.05
CA ILE A 175 7.84 -4.24 9.41
C ILE A 175 6.91 -3.68 8.34
N ALA A 176 7.14 -2.42 7.92
CA ALA A 176 6.35 -1.78 6.89
C ALA A 176 6.40 -2.54 5.55
N GLY A 177 7.59 -2.98 5.14
CA GLY A 177 7.85 -3.79 3.96
C GLY A 177 7.15 -5.14 3.99
N SER A 178 7.19 -5.84 5.12
CA SER A 178 6.48 -7.12 5.29
C SER A 178 4.96 -6.96 5.13
N ILE A 179 4.38 -5.89 5.70
CA ILE A 179 2.95 -5.61 5.63
C ILE A 179 2.56 -5.16 4.21
N ALA A 180 3.36 -4.29 3.60
CA ALA A 180 3.18 -3.88 2.21
C ALA A 180 3.19 -5.09 1.26
N SER A 181 4.12 -6.02 1.45
CA SER A 181 4.22 -7.25 0.67
C SER A 181 2.97 -8.10 0.80
N MET A 182 2.48 -8.29 2.04
CA MET A 182 1.23 -9.01 2.30
C MET A 182 0.02 -8.27 1.74
N MET A 183 0.02 -6.94 1.72
CA MET A 183 -1.05 -6.14 1.14
C MET A 183 -1.13 -6.28 -0.38
N VAL A 184 0.01 -6.36 -1.07
CA VAL A 184 -0.01 -6.64 -2.52
C VAL A 184 -0.66 -7.99 -2.80
N ILE A 185 -0.42 -8.99 -1.94
CA ILE A 185 -1.04 -10.33 -2.02
C ILE A 185 -2.53 -10.28 -1.63
N ALA A 186 -2.91 -9.48 -0.64
CA ALA A 186 -4.21 -9.46 0.01
C ALA A 186 -5.03 -8.18 -0.23
N SER A 187 -4.79 -7.47 -1.33
CA SER A 187 -5.26 -6.09 -1.54
C SER A 187 -6.76 -5.87 -1.39
N GLY A 188 -7.57 -6.88 -1.71
CA GLY A 188 -9.02 -6.85 -1.52
C GLY A 188 -9.47 -6.75 -0.06
N LEU A 189 -8.70 -7.28 0.90
CA LEU A 189 -9.05 -7.25 2.32
C LEU A 189 -8.97 -5.85 2.91
N VAL A 190 -7.97 -5.06 2.50
CA VAL A 190 -7.79 -3.69 2.98
C VAL A 190 -8.96 -2.81 2.55
N GLY A 191 -9.47 -3.01 1.31
CA GLY A 191 -10.70 -2.40 0.81
C GLY A 191 -11.89 -2.60 1.74
N VAL A 192 -12.14 -3.86 2.12
CA VAL A 192 -13.21 -4.23 3.06
C VAL A 192 -12.98 -3.58 4.42
N CYS A 193 -11.75 -3.62 4.93
CA CYS A 193 -11.45 -3.07 6.23
C CYS A 193 -11.62 -1.54 6.30
N ASN A 194 -11.24 -0.84 5.25
CA ASN A 194 -11.38 0.62 5.20
C ASN A 194 -12.85 1.06 5.10
N SER A 195 -13.73 0.21 4.57
CA SER A 195 -15.17 0.53 4.41
C SER A 195 -15.89 0.84 5.72
N TRP A 196 -15.33 0.46 6.88
CA TRP A 196 -15.91 0.78 8.18
C TRP A 196 -15.72 2.24 8.60
N GLY A 197 -14.78 2.98 8.00
CA GLY A 197 -14.60 4.43 8.21
C GLY A 197 -14.14 4.83 9.62
N ARG A 198 -13.58 3.90 10.39
CA ARG A 198 -13.12 4.08 11.79
C ARG A 198 -11.59 4.00 11.92
N GLY A 199 -10.89 3.78 10.81
CA GLY A 199 -9.49 3.33 10.78
C GLY A 199 -9.39 1.80 10.79
N ILE A 200 -8.23 1.29 10.38
CA ILE A 200 -7.93 -0.14 10.29
C ILE A 200 -6.70 -0.51 11.10
N LYS A 201 -6.66 -1.75 11.56
CA LYS A 201 -5.45 -2.44 12.05
C LYS A 201 -5.04 -3.44 11.00
N VAL A 202 -3.78 -3.42 10.58
CA VAL A 202 -3.23 -4.41 9.65
C VAL A 202 -2.15 -5.20 10.39
N PHE A 203 -2.36 -6.51 10.51
CA PHE A 203 -1.42 -7.41 11.16
C PHE A 203 -0.34 -7.84 10.19
N ALA A 204 0.87 -8.11 10.69
CA ALA A 204 1.95 -8.66 9.88
C ALA A 204 1.59 -10.00 9.21
N THR A 205 0.58 -10.70 9.72
CA THR A 205 0.03 -11.94 9.15
C THR A 205 -0.89 -11.72 7.94
N GLY A 206 -1.09 -10.47 7.50
CA GLY A 206 -1.94 -10.10 6.35
C GLY A 206 -3.43 -9.94 6.67
N GLY A 207 -3.85 -10.20 7.92
CA GLY A 207 -5.20 -9.90 8.37
C GLY A 207 -5.41 -8.40 8.62
N CYS A 208 -6.66 -7.92 8.48
CA CYS A 208 -7.02 -6.59 8.93
C CYS A 208 -8.33 -6.57 9.72
N TRP A 209 -8.49 -5.56 10.58
CA TRP A 209 -9.69 -5.36 11.40
C TRP A 209 -10.01 -3.87 11.58
N SER A 210 -11.27 -3.53 11.83
CA SER A 210 -11.65 -2.16 12.23
C SER A 210 -10.97 -1.78 13.54
N GLN A 211 -10.55 -0.52 13.65
CA GLN A 211 -10.23 0.06 14.96
C GLN A 211 -11.50 0.30 15.79
#